data_AF-A0A7S2M588-F1
#
_entry.id   AF-A0A7S2M588-F1
#
_cell.length_a   1.000
_cell.length_b   1.000
_cell.length_c   1.000
_cell.angle_alpha   90.00
_cell.angle_beta   90.00
_cell.angle_gamma   90.00
#
_symmetry.space_group_name_H-M   'P 1'
#
loop_
_entity.id
_entity.type
_entity.pdbx_description
1 polymer ?
#
loop_
_entity_poly.entity_id
_entity_poly.type
_entity_poly.pdbx_seq_one_letter_code
_entity_poly.pdbx_strand_id
1 'polypeptide(L)'
;MRYGENDIFTLDNGIELAKTLHGADHTIEAERFLTTLVQKCRLVHGIEHNVTKDALSVREEVRMRKVLHLSAGSGGIFQGVFQALRYVNDGERIVLQGPLPECPDDERNADIEKTLTIDCKDAIPLKGTPVVVHSMRLRSISHLNGKIGDIRAYSNDDGLFEVHFEEEGLGPTKVKLEN
;
A
#
# COMPACT_ATOMS: atom_id res chain seq x y z
N MET A 1 -20.49 17.51 -21.70
CA MET A 1 -19.80 17.69 -20.41
C MET A 1 -19.67 19.18 -20.16
N ARG A 2 -20.14 19.70 -19.01
CA ARG A 2 -20.23 21.15 -18.73
C ARG A 2 -19.25 21.65 -17.65
N TYR A 3 -18.39 20.77 -17.13
CA TYR A 3 -17.46 21.07 -16.06
C TYR A 3 -16.03 20.96 -16.56
N GLY A 4 -15.19 21.93 -16.21
CA GLY A 4 -13.76 21.92 -16.50
C GLY A 4 -13.00 21.04 -15.50
N GLU A 5 -11.75 20.73 -15.80
CA GLU A 5 -10.91 19.87 -14.93
C GLU A 5 -10.68 20.42 -13.51
N ASN A 6 -10.90 21.72 -13.31
CA ASN A 6 -10.73 22.42 -12.04
C ASN A 6 -12.08 22.70 -11.34
N ASP A 7 -13.16 22.17 -11.87
CA ASP A 7 -14.47 22.27 -11.24
C ASP A 7 -14.55 21.36 -10.01
N ILE A 8 -15.18 21.83 -8.94
CA ILE A 8 -15.28 21.11 -7.66
C ILE A 8 -15.87 19.70 -7.83
N PHE A 9 -16.89 19.54 -8.68
CA PHE A 9 -17.50 18.23 -8.93
C PHE A 9 -16.53 17.28 -9.65
N THR A 10 -15.64 17.82 -10.49
CA THR A 10 -14.64 17.00 -11.17
C THR A 10 -13.56 16.53 -10.20
N LEU A 11 -13.16 17.39 -9.26
CA LEU A 11 -12.18 17.04 -8.22
C LEU A 11 -12.76 16.02 -7.23
N ASP A 12 -14.01 16.21 -6.78
CA ASP A 12 -14.73 15.27 -5.91
C ASP A 12 -14.84 13.89 -6.56
N ASN A 13 -15.26 13.83 -7.83
CA ASN A 13 -15.30 12.58 -8.58
C ASN A 13 -13.91 11.94 -8.72
N GLY A 14 -12.85 12.75 -8.79
CA GLY A 14 -11.47 12.26 -8.75
C GLY A 14 -11.16 11.57 -7.42
N ILE A 15 -11.55 12.15 -6.29
CA ILE A 15 -11.36 11.54 -4.97
C ILE A 15 -12.08 10.19 -4.89
N GLU A 16 -13.32 10.11 -5.38
CA GLU A 16 -14.09 8.86 -5.41
C GLU A 16 -13.49 7.80 -6.34
N LEU A 17 -12.94 8.21 -7.49
CA LEU A 17 -12.19 7.30 -8.36
C LEU A 17 -10.96 6.73 -7.63
N ALA A 18 -10.22 7.57 -6.90
CA ALA A 18 -9.05 7.12 -6.16
C ALA A 18 -9.40 6.13 -5.04
N LYS A 19 -10.50 6.38 -4.31
CA LYS A 19 -11.03 5.43 -3.32
C LYS A 19 -11.41 4.10 -3.98
N THR A 20 -12.05 4.17 -5.15
CA THR A 20 -12.44 2.97 -5.91
C THR A 20 -11.21 2.17 -6.35
N LEU A 21 -10.18 2.84 -6.88
CA LEU A 21 -8.90 2.21 -7.22
C LEU A 21 -8.26 1.55 -6.00
N HIS A 22 -8.19 2.25 -4.87
CA HIS A 22 -7.61 1.71 -3.64
C HIS A 22 -8.40 0.51 -3.09
N GLY A 23 -9.74 0.59 -3.07
CA GLY A 23 -10.61 -0.52 -2.65
C GLY A 23 -10.57 -1.73 -3.59
N ALA A 24 -10.15 -1.52 -4.84
CA ALA A 24 -9.84 -2.59 -5.80
C ALA A 24 -8.37 -3.04 -5.75
N ASP A 25 -7.59 -2.58 -4.77
CA ASP A 25 -6.17 -2.87 -4.53
C ASP A 25 -5.19 -2.28 -5.57
N HIS A 26 -5.62 -1.29 -6.36
CA HIS A 26 -4.77 -0.50 -7.26
C HIS A 26 -4.07 0.63 -6.51
N THR A 27 -3.36 0.29 -5.45
CA THR A 27 -2.80 1.27 -4.51
C THR A 27 -1.73 2.15 -5.14
N ILE A 28 -0.85 1.61 -6.00
CA ILE A 28 0.18 2.42 -6.69
C ILE A 28 -0.49 3.47 -7.59
N GLU A 29 -1.48 3.04 -8.37
CA GLU A 29 -2.22 3.91 -9.29
C GLU A 29 -3.01 4.98 -8.52
N ALA A 30 -3.73 4.57 -7.46
CA ALA A 30 -4.46 5.47 -6.58
C ALA A 30 -3.55 6.53 -5.95
N GLU A 31 -2.35 6.15 -5.46
CA GLU A 31 -1.40 7.08 -4.85
C GLU A 31 -0.87 8.11 -5.84
N ARG A 32 -0.49 7.67 -7.05
CA ARG A 32 -0.01 8.56 -8.12
C ARG A 32 -1.11 9.53 -8.57
N PHE A 33 -2.32 9.02 -8.74
CA PHE A 33 -3.48 9.81 -9.09
C PHE A 33 -3.79 10.86 -8.02
N LEU A 34 -3.87 10.46 -6.74
CA LEU A 34 -4.11 11.38 -5.61
C LEU A 34 -3.00 12.41 -5.44
N THR A 35 -1.74 12.03 -5.68
CA THR A 35 -0.63 12.99 -5.62
C THR A 35 -0.84 14.13 -6.61
N THR A 36 -1.25 13.81 -7.84
CA THR A 36 -1.56 14.80 -8.87
C THR A 36 -2.82 15.59 -8.52
N LEU A 37 -3.87 14.91 -8.04
CA LEU A 37 -5.14 15.54 -7.67
C LEU A 37 -4.97 16.54 -6.51
N VAL A 38 -4.25 16.17 -5.45
CA VAL A 38 -3.93 17.04 -4.32
C VAL A 38 -3.19 18.30 -4.77
N GLN A 39 -2.25 18.18 -5.70
CA GLN A 39 -1.56 19.35 -6.28
C GLN A 39 -2.53 20.28 -6.99
N LYS A 40 -3.46 19.75 -7.78
CA LYS A 40 -4.52 20.54 -8.44
C LYS A 40 -5.47 21.19 -7.42
N CYS A 41 -6.00 20.44 -6.45
CA CYS A 41 -6.88 20.98 -5.41
C CYS A 41 -6.22 22.14 -4.65
N ARG A 42 -4.94 21.98 -4.28
CA ARG A 42 -4.16 23.04 -3.61
C ARG A 42 -4.02 24.30 -4.47
N LEU A 43 -3.77 24.15 -5.78
CA LEU A 43 -3.60 25.28 -6.69
C LEU A 43 -4.91 26.05 -6.91
N VAL A 44 -6.04 25.33 -7.05
CA VAL A 44 -7.33 25.92 -7.41
C VAL A 44 -8.07 26.46 -6.18
N HIS A 45 -8.09 25.71 -5.09
CA HIS A 45 -8.93 25.99 -3.93
C HIS A 45 -8.15 26.38 -2.67
N GLY A 46 -6.84 26.16 -2.64
CA GLY A 46 -6.01 26.35 -1.46
C GLY A 46 -6.01 25.15 -0.50
N ILE A 47 -5.10 25.17 0.46
CA ILE A 47 -4.88 24.06 1.41
C ILE A 47 -6.01 23.91 2.43
N GLU A 48 -6.68 25.02 2.78
CA GLU A 48 -7.73 25.03 3.80
C GLU A 48 -9.10 24.57 3.30
N HIS A 49 -9.26 24.43 1.98
CA HIS A 49 -10.53 24.03 1.38
C HIS A 49 -10.83 22.55 1.65
N ASN A 50 -12.11 22.23 1.88
CA ASN A 50 -12.56 20.88 2.23
C ASN A 50 -12.11 19.83 1.20
N VAL A 51 -12.32 20.08 -0.10
CA VAL A 51 -11.86 19.13 -1.15
C VAL A 51 -10.36 18.83 -1.09
N THR A 52 -9.53 19.80 -0.71
CA THR A 52 -8.09 19.61 -0.58
C THR A 52 -7.76 18.78 0.65
N LYS A 53 -8.45 19.02 1.76
CA LYS A 53 -8.33 18.24 3.01
C LYS A 53 -8.78 16.80 2.80
N ASP A 54 -9.89 16.60 2.09
CA ASP A 54 -10.43 15.27 1.77
C ASP A 54 -9.46 14.50 0.87
N ALA A 55 -8.96 15.12 -0.21
CA ALA A 55 -7.96 14.50 -1.07
C ALA A 55 -6.66 14.15 -0.31
N LEU A 56 -6.25 14.98 0.65
CA LEU A 56 -5.10 14.70 1.50
C LEU A 56 -5.36 13.53 2.45
N SER A 57 -6.53 13.49 3.08
CA SER A 57 -6.93 12.41 3.99
C SER A 57 -6.90 11.06 3.26
N VAL A 58 -7.54 10.97 2.10
CA VAL A 58 -7.53 9.74 1.27
C VAL A 58 -6.11 9.39 0.82
N ARG A 59 -5.28 10.37 0.49
CA ARG A 59 -3.88 10.10 0.14
C ARG A 59 -3.10 9.48 1.29
N GLU A 60 -3.27 9.96 2.52
CA GLU A 60 -2.58 9.38 3.67
C GLU A 60 -3.08 7.96 3.99
N GLU A 61 -4.37 7.68 3.76
CA GLU A 61 -4.92 6.32 3.84
C GLU A 61 -4.26 5.37 2.82
N VAL A 62 -4.21 5.77 1.55
CA VAL A 62 -3.61 4.97 0.46
C VAL A 62 -2.11 4.70 0.69
N ARG A 63 -1.40 5.61 1.36
CA ARG A 63 0.03 5.44 1.68
C ARG A 63 0.28 4.46 2.83
N MET A 64 -0.76 4.06 3.55
CA MET A 64 -0.63 3.11 4.65
C MET A 64 -0.31 1.71 4.11
N ARG A 65 0.91 1.25 4.37
CA ARG A 65 1.34 -0.11 4.00
C ARG A 65 1.04 -1.05 5.15
N LYS A 66 0.11 -1.98 4.97
CA LYS A 66 -0.35 -2.87 6.06
C LYS A 66 0.32 -4.24 5.96
N VAL A 67 0.83 -4.75 7.08
CA VAL A 67 1.44 -6.07 7.16
C VAL A 67 0.91 -6.83 8.38
N LEU A 68 0.81 -8.15 8.27
CA LEU A 68 0.60 -9.03 9.42
C LEU A 68 1.96 -9.35 10.04
N HIS A 69 2.05 -9.22 11.36
CA HIS A 69 3.25 -9.62 12.11
C HIS A 69 3.05 -11.03 12.71
N LEU A 70 3.96 -11.95 12.37
CA LEU A 70 4.00 -13.30 12.92
C LEU A 70 5.14 -13.44 13.95
N SER A 71 4.83 -13.95 15.15
CA SER A 71 5.86 -14.22 16.16
C SER A 71 6.63 -15.52 15.85
N ALA A 72 7.91 -15.39 15.46
CA ALA A 72 8.80 -16.52 15.17
C ALA A 72 8.99 -17.47 16.38
N GLY A 73 8.98 -16.94 17.61
CA GLY A 73 9.20 -17.72 18.83
C GLY A 73 8.00 -18.54 19.30
N SER A 74 6.83 -18.38 18.67
CA SER A 74 5.58 -18.98 19.13
C SER A 74 4.95 -19.94 18.11
N GLY A 75 5.71 -20.37 17.10
CA GLY A 75 5.16 -21.17 16.00
C GLY A 75 4.30 -20.35 15.03
N GLY A 76 4.59 -19.05 14.88
CA GLY A 76 3.89 -18.19 13.93
C GLY A 76 2.56 -17.62 14.43
N ILE A 77 2.42 -17.37 15.75
CA ILE A 77 1.21 -16.74 16.29
C ILE A 77 1.07 -15.33 15.75
N PHE A 78 -0.09 -15.04 15.16
CA PHE A 78 -0.50 -13.72 14.72
C PHE A 78 -0.49 -12.70 15.87
N GLN A 79 0.23 -11.58 15.68
CA GLN A 79 0.36 -10.51 16.67
C GLN A 79 -0.49 -9.27 16.37
N GLY A 80 -1.22 -9.25 15.25
CA GLY A 80 -1.97 -8.08 14.79
C GLY A 80 -1.53 -7.56 13.42
N VAL A 81 -2.28 -6.58 12.91
CA VAL A 81 -1.93 -5.81 11.71
C VAL A 81 -1.10 -4.62 12.13
N PHE A 82 -0.05 -4.30 11.37
CA PHE A 82 0.83 -3.18 11.63
C PHE A 82 1.00 -2.33 10.37
N GLN A 83 1.37 -1.06 10.55
CA GLN A 83 1.86 -0.23 9.46
C GLN A 83 3.36 -0.48 9.25
N ALA A 84 3.75 -0.84 8.03
CA ALA A 84 5.13 -0.81 7.60
C ALA A 84 5.59 0.63 7.31
N LEU A 85 6.62 1.08 8.04
CA LEU A 85 7.17 2.42 7.90
C LEU A 85 8.34 2.49 6.94
N ARG A 86 9.31 1.57 7.09
CA ARG A 86 10.51 1.52 6.25
C ARG A 86 11.24 0.18 6.40
N TYR A 87 11.98 -0.19 5.37
CA TYR A 87 12.97 -1.26 5.42
C TYR A 87 14.29 -0.74 5.99
N VAL A 88 15.02 -1.60 6.68
CA VAL A 88 16.37 -1.35 7.20
C VAL A 88 17.25 -2.56 6.89
N ASN A 89 18.58 -2.37 6.93
CA ASN A 89 19.57 -3.39 6.58
C ASN A 89 19.29 -3.98 5.18
N ASP A 90 19.26 -3.13 4.16
CA ASP A 90 19.06 -3.53 2.75
C ASP A 90 17.83 -4.42 2.49
N GLY A 91 16.77 -4.27 3.29
CA GLY A 91 15.53 -5.04 3.12
C GLY A 91 15.47 -6.31 3.94
N GLU A 92 16.49 -6.63 4.75
CA GLU A 92 16.46 -7.80 5.64
C GLU A 92 15.45 -7.63 6.78
N ARG A 93 15.24 -6.39 7.23
CA ARG A 93 14.36 -6.05 8.36
C ARG A 93 13.41 -4.93 8.02
N ILE A 94 12.29 -4.89 8.72
CA ILE A 94 11.25 -3.88 8.54
C ILE A 94 10.88 -3.22 9.87
N VAL A 95 10.71 -1.91 9.85
CA VAL A 95 10.23 -1.11 10.98
C VAL A 95 8.72 -0.99 10.87
N LEU A 96 8.02 -1.50 11.87
CA LEU A 96 6.56 -1.50 11.97
C LEU A 96 6.09 -0.58 13.09
N GLN A 97 4.89 -0.02 12.92
CA GLN A 97 4.16 0.76 13.93
C GLN A 97 2.77 0.14 14.14
N GLY A 98 2.39 -0.08 15.40
CA GLY A 98 1.08 -0.64 15.73
C GLY A 98 1.02 -1.34 17.10
N PRO A 99 0.09 -2.29 17.28
CA PRO A 99 -0.85 -2.80 16.28
C PRO A 99 -1.86 -1.73 15.83
N LEU A 100 -2.33 -1.81 14.59
CA LEU A 100 -3.45 -1.03 14.10
C LEU A 100 -4.76 -1.53 14.73
N PRO A 101 -5.77 -0.66 14.91
CA PRO A 101 -7.07 -1.08 15.42
C PRO A 101 -7.72 -2.14 14.53
N GLU A 102 -8.40 -3.11 15.13
CA GLU A 102 -9.14 -4.14 14.40
C GLU A 102 -10.44 -3.60 13.81
N CYS A 103 -11.08 -2.65 14.51
CA CYS A 103 -12.29 -2.00 14.05
C CYS A 103 -11.94 -0.73 13.23
N PRO A 104 -12.52 -0.54 12.04
CA PRO A 104 -12.34 0.69 11.26
C PRO A 104 -12.82 1.96 11.97
N ASP A 105 -13.78 1.81 12.90
CA ASP A 105 -14.35 2.93 13.67
C ASP A 105 -13.44 3.38 14.82
N ASP A 106 -12.44 2.58 15.20
CA ASP A 106 -11.50 2.93 16.26
C ASP A 106 -10.45 3.90 15.71
N GLU A 107 -10.37 5.09 16.30
CA GLU A 107 -9.37 6.09 15.92
C GLU A 107 -7.96 5.59 16.21
N ARG A 108 -7.12 5.62 15.17
CA ARG A 108 -5.71 5.29 15.28
C ARG A 108 -4.97 6.34 16.12
N ASN A 109 -4.29 5.90 17.18
CA ASN A 109 -3.45 6.77 18.00
C ASN A 109 -1.97 6.40 17.87
N ALA A 110 -1.30 7.06 16.92
CA ALA A 110 0.11 6.81 16.60
C ALA A 110 1.09 7.09 17.77
N ASP A 111 0.70 7.93 18.74
CA ASP A 111 1.57 8.34 19.85
C ASP A 111 1.70 7.25 20.94
N ILE A 112 0.73 6.33 21.01
CA ILE A 112 0.75 5.20 21.95
C ILE A 112 1.13 3.88 21.29
N GLU A 113 1.15 3.83 19.95
CA GLU A 113 1.55 2.64 19.19
C GLU A 113 3.03 2.31 19.41
N LYS A 114 3.34 1.02 19.44
CA LYS A 114 4.72 0.55 19.57
C LYS A 114 5.38 0.57 18.20
N THR A 115 6.64 1.02 18.18
CA THR A 115 7.53 0.82 17.03
C THR A 115 8.40 -0.40 17.28
N LEU A 116 8.44 -1.32 16.32
CA LEU A 116 9.22 -2.55 16.40
C LEU A 116 9.99 -2.79 15.10
N THR A 117 11.15 -3.43 15.20
CA THR A 117 11.97 -3.80 14.05
C THR A 117 12.13 -5.31 14.01
N ILE A 118 11.57 -5.95 12.98
CA ILE A 118 11.53 -7.42 12.83
C ILE A 118 12.17 -7.87 11.52
N ASP A 119 12.42 -9.16 11.39
CA ASP A 119 12.87 -9.74 10.12
C ASP A 119 11.72 -9.73 9.10
N CYS A 120 12.01 -9.44 7.83
CA CYS A 120 10.97 -9.34 6.80
C CYS A 120 10.20 -10.65 6.57
N LYS A 121 10.81 -11.80 6.83
CA LYS A 121 10.13 -13.12 6.79
C LYS A 121 8.98 -13.25 7.79
N ASP A 122 8.99 -12.43 8.84
CA ASP A 122 7.97 -12.41 9.90
C ASP A 122 6.89 -11.33 9.63
N ALA A 123 6.99 -10.61 8.50
CA ALA A 123 6.04 -9.61 8.05
C ALA A 123 5.35 -10.06 6.76
N ILE A 124 4.09 -10.46 6.85
CA ILE A 124 3.29 -10.85 5.67
C ILE A 124 2.58 -9.61 5.13
N PRO A 125 2.91 -9.15 3.91
CA PRO A 125 2.21 -8.01 3.32
C PRO A 125 0.75 -8.34 3.00
N LEU A 126 -0.14 -7.40 3.28
CA LEU A 126 -1.56 -7.53 2.94
C LEU A 126 -1.85 -7.12 1.51
N LYS A 127 -3.03 -7.52 1.03
CA LYS A 127 -3.59 -7.11 -0.26
C LYS A 127 -3.56 -5.58 -0.40
N GLY A 128 -3.24 -5.10 -1.59
CA GLY A 128 -3.07 -3.68 -1.89
C GLY A 128 -1.77 -3.08 -1.35
N THR A 129 -0.87 -3.86 -0.72
CA THR A 129 0.47 -3.37 -0.37
C THR A 129 1.35 -3.37 -1.62
N PRO A 130 1.94 -2.22 -2.00
CA PRO A 130 2.94 -2.17 -3.04
C PRO A 130 4.23 -2.86 -2.60
N VAL A 131 4.80 -3.63 -3.52
CA VAL A 131 6.03 -4.39 -3.33
C VAL A 131 7.00 -4.14 -4.47
N VAL A 132 8.28 -4.38 -4.20
CA VAL A 132 9.34 -4.43 -5.21
C VAL A 132 9.85 -5.85 -5.22
N VAL A 133 9.76 -6.51 -6.37
CA VAL A 133 10.21 -7.90 -6.51
C VAL A 133 11.72 -7.94 -6.67
N HIS A 134 12.38 -8.83 -5.97
CA HIS A 134 13.83 -9.04 -6.01
C HIS A 134 14.20 -10.53 -6.00
N SER A 135 15.50 -10.83 -6.10
CA SER A 135 16.05 -12.19 -5.93
C SER A 135 15.50 -13.29 -6.86
N MET A 136 14.83 -12.94 -7.96
CA MET A 136 14.33 -13.89 -8.94
C MET A 136 15.49 -14.48 -9.76
N ARG A 137 15.79 -15.77 -9.52
CA ARG A 137 16.94 -16.46 -10.16
C ARG A 137 16.60 -17.15 -11.48
N LEU A 138 15.32 -17.45 -11.71
CA LEU A 138 14.88 -18.13 -12.94
C LEU A 138 14.92 -17.14 -14.11
N ARG A 139 15.62 -17.52 -15.19
CA ARG A 139 15.78 -16.66 -16.39
C ARG A 139 14.46 -16.17 -16.98
N SER A 140 13.39 -16.95 -16.84
CA SER A 140 12.07 -16.59 -17.35
C SER A 140 11.43 -15.41 -16.61
N ILE A 141 11.80 -15.16 -15.36
CA ILE A 141 11.20 -14.13 -14.49
C ILE A 141 12.22 -13.17 -13.87
N SER A 142 13.51 -13.33 -14.17
CA SER A 142 14.58 -12.46 -13.66
C SER A 142 14.46 -11.01 -14.16
N HIS A 143 13.69 -10.78 -15.23
CA HIS A 143 13.37 -9.45 -15.74
C HIS A 143 12.38 -8.69 -14.83
N LEU A 144 11.77 -9.36 -13.85
CA LEU A 144 10.88 -8.77 -12.86
C LEU A 144 11.63 -8.19 -11.65
N ASN A 145 12.94 -8.43 -11.53
CA ASN A 145 13.74 -7.87 -10.44
C ASN A 145 13.77 -6.33 -10.55
N GLY A 146 13.45 -5.65 -9.44
CA GLY A 146 13.34 -4.20 -9.35
C GLY A 146 12.00 -3.63 -9.84
N LYS A 147 11.07 -4.47 -10.30
CA LYS A 147 9.74 -4.06 -10.75
C LYS A 147 8.81 -3.86 -9.56
N ILE A 148 7.93 -2.87 -9.68
CA ILE A 148 6.98 -2.48 -8.63
C ILE A 148 5.61 -3.02 -9.00
N GLY A 149 4.90 -3.57 -8.03
CA GLY A 149 3.52 -4.04 -8.23
C GLY A 149 2.71 -4.05 -6.95
N ASP A 150 1.40 -4.24 -7.08
CA ASP A 150 0.46 -4.39 -5.97
C ASP A 150 0.19 -5.87 -5.72
N ILE A 151 0.17 -6.28 -4.45
CA ILE A 151 -0.31 -7.61 -4.07
C ILE A 151 -1.83 -7.67 -4.26
N ARG A 152 -2.31 -8.62 -5.06
CA ARG A 152 -3.74 -8.81 -5.36
C ARG A 152 -4.33 -10.09 -4.79
N ALA A 153 -3.52 -11.09 -4.50
CA ALA A 153 -3.98 -12.30 -3.85
C ALA A 153 -2.85 -12.97 -3.07
N TYR A 154 -3.24 -13.78 -2.09
CA TYR A 154 -2.34 -14.70 -1.39
C TYR A 154 -2.95 -16.09 -1.43
N SER A 155 -2.19 -17.07 -1.88
CA SER A 155 -2.57 -18.48 -1.87
C SER A 155 -1.98 -19.16 -0.63
N ASN A 156 -2.85 -19.57 0.29
CA ASN A 156 -2.45 -20.34 1.47
C ASN A 156 -1.85 -21.70 1.10
N ASP A 157 -2.29 -22.30 0.00
CA ASP A 157 -1.86 -23.64 -0.44
C ASP A 157 -0.40 -23.63 -0.89
N ASP A 158 -0.01 -22.62 -1.66
CA ASP A 158 1.32 -22.53 -2.26
C ASP A 158 2.26 -21.58 -1.48
N GLY A 159 1.74 -20.77 -0.56
CA GLY A 159 2.48 -19.69 0.11
C GLY A 159 2.93 -18.59 -0.87
N LEU A 160 2.15 -18.35 -1.93
CA LEU A 160 2.50 -17.44 -3.03
C LEU A 160 1.60 -16.21 -3.04
N PHE A 161 2.21 -15.05 -3.28
CA PHE A 161 1.56 -13.77 -3.53
C PHE A 161 1.39 -13.56 -5.02
N GLU A 162 0.20 -13.20 -5.46
CA GLU A 162 -0.01 -12.71 -6.83
C GLU A 162 0.24 -11.21 -6.87
N VAL A 163 1.27 -10.81 -7.61
CA VAL A 163 1.67 -9.41 -7.80
C VAL A 163 1.25 -8.96 -9.19
N HIS A 164 0.56 -7.82 -9.25
CA HIS A 164 0.20 -7.13 -10.49
C HIS A 164 1.14 -5.95 -10.66
N PHE A 165 2.00 -6.01 -11.68
CA PHE A 165 3.00 -4.99 -11.91
C PHE A 165 2.41 -3.73 -12.53
N GLU A 166 3.08 -2.62 -12.27
CA GLU A 166 2.71 -1.33 -12.85
C GLU A 166 3.07 -1.23 -14.34
N GLU A 167 4.17 -1.85 -14.77
CA GLU A 167 4.59 -1.76 -16.16
C GLU A 167 3.64 -2.46 -17.13
N GLU A 168 3.25 -1.72 -18.16
CA GLU A 168 2.38 -2.22 -19.22
C GLU A 168 2.97 -3.47 -19.90
N GLY A 169 2.11 -4.45 -20.16
CA GLY A 169 2.49 -5.70 -20.80
C GLY A 169 3.06 -6.76 -19.85
N LEU A 170 3.31 -6.42 -18.58
CA LEU A 170 3.60 -7.42 -17.55
C LEU A 170 2.29 -8.01 -17.01
N GLY A 171 2.15 -9.32 -17.13
CA GLY A 171 1.01 -10.05 -16.54
C GLY A 171 1.18 -10.26 -15.04
N PRO A 172 0.09 -10.61 -14.34
CA PRO A 172 0.15 -11.03 -12.94
C PRO A 172 1.14 -12.18 -12.75
N THR A 173 1.94 -12.13 -11.68
CA THR A 173 2.95 -13.16 -11.39
C THR A 173 2.88 -13.60 -9.95
N LYS A 174 2.99 -14.91 -9.73
CA LYS A 174 3.10 -15.50 -8.38
C LYS A 174 4.54 -15.43 -7.86
N VAL A 175 4.74 -14.86 -6.68
CA VAL A 175 6.03 -14.69 -6.01
C VAL A 175 5.96 -15.24 -4.58
N LYS A 176 7.08 -15.74 -4.04
CA LYS A 176 7.16 -16.13 -2.63
C LYS A 176 7.61 -14.94 -1.78
N LEU A 177 7.35 -14.98 -0.47
CA LEU A 177 7.70 -13.91 0.47
C LEU A 177 9.19 -13.51 0.42
N GLU A 178 10.10 -14.46 0.16
CA GLU A 178 11.54 -14.17 0.09
C GLU A 178 12.00 -13.48 -1.21
N ASN A 179 11.09 -13.28 -2.18
CA ASN A 179 11.35 -12.62 -3.46
C ASN A 179 10.51 -11.34 -3.59
#